data_AF-A0A3N5UYF7-F1
#
_entry.id   AF-A0A3N5UYF7-F1
#
_cell.length_a   1.000
_cell.length_b   1.000
_cell.length_c   1.000
_cell.angle_alpha   90.00
_cell.angle_beta   90.00
_cell.angle_gamma   90.00
#
_symmetry.space_group_name_H-M   'P 1'
#
loop_
_entity.id
_entity.type
_entity.pdbx_description
1 polymer ?
#
loop_
_entity_poly.entity_id
_entity_poly.type
_entity_poly.pdbx_seq_one_letter_code
_entity_poly.pdbx_strand_id
1 'polypeptide(L)'
;MGSFGHLLGIAYQIHDDIMDWNNEDRLFNILVRNNEQSVEFIDRMEQLYISYSSKAKNELKKVTDSVSKKHLEHLTDLTFLQF
;
A
#
# COMPACT_ATOMS: atom_id res chain seq x y z
N MET A 1 -14.86 -12.21 -5.21
CA MET A 1 -14.57 -11.62 -3.89
C MET A 1 -13.19 -12.00 -3.36
N GLY A 2 -12.69 -13.23 -3.53
CA GLY A 2 -11.33 -13.61 -3.11
C GLY A 2 -10.21 -12.75 -3.70
N SER A 3 -10.36 -12.29 -4.95
CA SER A 3 -9.37 -11.43 -5.61
C SER A 3 -9.21 -10.05 -4.95
N PHE A 4 -10.29 -9.46 -4.43
CA PHE A 4 -10.23 -8.16 -3.77
C PHE A 4 -9.36 -8.19 -2.52
N GLY A 5 -9.69 -9.10 -1.60
CA GLY A 5 -8.97 -9.24 -0.33
C GLY A 5 -7.51 -9.64 -0.54
N HIS A 6 -7.22 -10.49 -1.53
CA HIS A 6 -5.85 -10.87 -1.86
C HIS A 6 -5.02 -9.69 -2.37
N LEU A 7 -5.56 -8.90 -3.32
CA LEU A 7 -4.88 -7.72 -3.87
C LEU A 7 -4.70 -6.64 -2.80
N LEU A 8 -5.71 -6.42 -1.98
CA LEU A 8 -5.66 -5.46 -0.89
C LEU A 8 -4.63 -5.88 0.16
N GLY A 9 -4.62 -7.15 0.57
CA GLY A 9 -3.63 -7.67 1.53
C GLY A 9 -2.18 -7.48 1.07
N ILE A 10 -1.90 -7.67 -0.22
CA ILE A 10 -0.57 -7.37 -0.79
C ILE A 10 -0.25 -5.88 -0.67
N ALA A 11 -1.21 -5.01 -1.01
CA ALA A 11 -1.02 -3.56 -0.91
C ALA A 11 -0.74 -3.10 0.54
N TYR A 12 -1.47 -3.66 1.52
CA TYR A 12 -1.23 -3.39 2.95
C TYR A 12 0.17 -3.80 3.38
N GLN A 13 0.62 -5.01 3.04
CA GLN A 13 1.96 -5.48 3.44
C GLN A 13 3.07 -4.57 2.88
N ILE A 14 2.96 -4.16 1.62
CA ILE A 14 3.92 -3.25 0.99
C ILE A 14 3.89 -1.87 1.67
N HIS A 15 2.70 -1.38 2.01
CA HIS A 15 2.53 -0.10 2.71
C HIS A 15 3.17 -0.13 4.10
N ASP A 16 2.94 -1.19 4.87
CA ASP A 16 3.52 -1.37 6.20
C ASP A 16 5.06 -1.43 6.11
N ASP A 17 5.62 -2.17 5.16
CA ASP A 17 7.07 -2.24 4.94
C ASP A 17 7.67 -0.86 4.59
N ILE A 18 6.96 -0.02 3.80
CA ILE A 18 7.37 1.36 3.48
C ILE A 18 7.30 2.25 4.74
N MET A 19 6.25 2.10 5.55
CA MET A 19 6.11 2.86 6.80
C MET A 19 7.20 2.49 7.80
N ASP A 20 7.51 1.21 7.95
CA ASP A 20 8.62 0.73 8.78
C ASP A 20 9.96 1.29 8.30
N TRP A 21 10.18 1.35 6.98
CA TRP A 21 11.37 2.00 6.39
C TRP A 21 11.46 3.50 6.73
N ASN A 22 10.31 4.20 6.77
CA ASN A 22 10.25 5.64 7.02
C ASN A 22 10.25 6.02 8.51
N ASN A 23 9.81 5.12 9.40
CA ASN A 23 9.61 5.38 10.82
C ASN A 23 10.89 5.14 11.67
N GLU A 24 11.88 4.41 11.16
CA GLU A 24 13.08 4.13 11.97
C GLU A 24 14.17 5.21 11.84
N ASP A 25 14.31 5.99 12.92
CA ASP A 25 15.51 6.68 13.41
C ASP A 25 16.70 5.71 13.67
N ARG A 26 16.84 4.62 12.91
CA ARG A 26 17.99 3.73 13.02
C ARG A 26 19.18 4.35 12.31
N LEU A 27 20.30 4.44 13.03
CA LEU A 27 21.66 4.71 12.53
C LEU A 27 22.00 4.00 11.20
N PHE A 28 21.31 2.90 10.88
CA PHE A 28 21.37 2.18 9.61
C PHE A 28 20.83 2.98 8.42
N ASN A 29 19.69 3.68 8.55
CA ASN A 29 19.13 4.52 7.50
C ASN A 29 20.01 5.74 7.19
N ILE A 30 20.69 6.32 8.19
CA ILE A 30 21.65 7.42 7.94
C ILE A 30 22.87 6.93 7.15
N LEU A 31 23.31 5.69 7.37
CA LEU A 31 24.42 5.08 6.63
C LEU A 31 24.02 4.56 5.23
N VAL A 32 22.77 4.14 5.04
CA VAL A 32 22.25 3.50 3.80
C VAL A 32 21.48 4.46 2.89
N ARG A 33 20.86 5.54 3.40
CA ARG A 33 20.12 6.54 2.60
C ARG A 33 21.00 7.37 1.66
N ASN A 34 22.32 7.30 1.79
CA ASN A 34 23.27 7.87 0.82
C ASN A 34 23.54 6.94 -0.38
N ASN A 35 22.86 5.80 -0.48
CA ASN A 35 22.90 4.92 -1.65
C ASN A 35 21.65 5.17 -2.51
N GLU A 36 21.83 5.74 -3.72
CA GLU A 36 20.76 6.02 -4.69
C GLU A 36 19.86 4.80 -4.96
N GLN A 37 20.42 3.59 -4.84
CA GLN A 37 19.68 2.33 -5.03
C GLN A 37 18.54 2.14 -4.01
N SER A 38 18.69 2.67 -2.80
CA SER A 38 17.67 2.54 -1.74
C SER A 38 16.47 3.43 -2.03
N VAL A 39 16.68 4.61 -2.60
CA VAL A 39 15.59 5.54 -2.99
C VAL A 39 14.79 4.96 -4.16
N GLU A 40 15.48 4.49 -5.21
CA GLU A 40 14.84 3.87 -6.36
C GLU A 40 14.03 2.62 -5.96
N PHE A 41 14.50 1.86 -4.97
CA PHE A 41 13.79 0.71 -4.45
C PHE A 41 12.46 1.10 -3.77
N ILE A 42 12.46 2.15 -2.94
CA ILE A 42 11.23 2.65 -2.29
C ILE A 42 10.25 3.19 -3.32
N ASP A 43 10.71 3.95 -4.32
CA ASP A 43 9.85 4.44 -5.40
C ASP A 43 9.14 3.28 -6.13
N ARG A 44 9.85 2.18 -6.38
CA ARG A 44 9.27 0.97 -6.99
C ARG A 44 8.26 0.29 -6.06
N MET A 45 8.52 0.25 -4.75
CA MET A 45 7.55 -0.27 -3.77
C MET A 45 6.28 0.57 -3.73
N GLU A 46 6.39 1.91 -3.75
CA GLU A 46 5.23 2.80 -3.82
C GLU A 46 4.40 2.58 -5.09
N GLN A 47 5.06 2.42 -6.24
CA GLN A 47 4.37 2.11 -7.49
C GLN A 47 3.65 0.75 -7.43
N LEU A 48 4.26 -0.25 -6.81
CA LEU A 48 3.64 -1.57 -6.61
C LEU A 48 2.42 -1.45 -5.69
N TYR A 49 2.54 -0.74 -4.58
CA TYR A 49 1.44 -0.44 -3.67
C TYR A 49 0.26 0.19 -4.43
N ILE A 50 0.49 1.26 -5.18
CA ILE A 50 -0.55 1.94 -5.99
C ILE A 50 -1.18 0.97 -7.00
N SER A 51 -0.37 0.14 -7.66
CA SER A 51 -0.85 -0.85 -8.63
C SER A 51 -1.80 -1.86 -7.99
N TYR A 52 -1.45 -2.42 -6.84
CA TYR A 52 -2.27 -3.43 -6.15
C TYR A 52 -3.55 -2.83 -5.56
N SER A 53 -3.47 -1.64 -4.95
CA SER A 53 -4.66 -0.91 -4.47
C SER A 53 -5.62 -0.57 -5.60
N SER A 54 -5.11 -0.13 -6.76
CA SER A 54 -5.94 0.14 -7.94
C SER A 54 -6.60 -1.12 -8.50
N LYS A 55 -5.87 -2.24 -8.57
CA LYS A 55 -6.44 -3.54 -8.96
C LYS A 55 -7.54 -3.98 -7.99
N ALA A 56 -7.32 -3.84 -6.68
CA ALA A 56 -8.34 -4.14 -5.67
C ALA A 56 -9.60 -3.28 -5.88
N LYS A 57 -9.43 -1.96 -6.07
CA LYS A 57 -10.54 -1.03 -6.35
C LYS A 57 -11.31 -1.41 -7.62
N ASN A 58 -10.61 -1.89 -8.66
CA ASN A 58 -11.26 -2.37 -9.88
C ASN A 58 -12.05 -3.68 -9.69
N GLU A 59 -11.63 -4.56 -8.78
CA GLU A 59 -12.44 -5.73 -8.41
C GLU A 59 -13.73 -5.32 -7.67
N LEU A 60 -13.70 -4.26 -6.85
CA LEU A 60 -14.91 -3.74 -6.19
C LEU A 60 -15.91 -3.11 -7.16
N LYS A 61 -15.44 -2.47 -8.25
CA LYS A 61 -16.34 -1.89 -9.27
C LYS A 61 -17.28 -2.92 -9.91
N LYS A 62 -16.88 -4.20 -9.92
CA LYS A 62 -17.69 -5.32 -10.44
C LYS A 62 -18.84 -5.72 -9.49
N VAL A 63 -18.80 -5.26 -8.24
CA VAL A 63 -19.83 -5.53 -7.24
C VAL A 63 -20.92 -4.48 -7.31
N THR A 64 -22.17 -4.90 -7.17
CA THR A 64 -23.34 -4.01 -7.11
C THR A 64 -23.21 -3.00 -5.97
N ASP A 65 -23.66 -1.78 -6.23
CA ASP A 65 -23.63 -0.72 -5.23
C ASP A 65 -24.41 -1.11 -3.97
N SER A 66 -23.72 -0.99 -2.85
CA SER A 66 -24.23 -1.29 -1.52
C SER A 66 -23.44 -0.49 -0.49
N VAL A 67 -23.99 -0.37 0.71
CA VAL A 67 -23.29 0.25 1.85
C VAL A 67 -21.98 -0.51 2.14
N SER A 68 -22.01 -1.84 2.09
CA SER A 68 -20.82 -2.69 2.25
C SER A 68 -19.75 -2.42 1.20
N LYS A 69 -20.12 -2.24 -0.08
CA LYS A 69 -19.18 -1.86 -1.14
C LYS A 69 -18.49 -0.53 -0.82
N LYS A 70 -19.23 0.49 -0.40
CA LYS A 70 -18.67 1.80 -0.04
C LYS A 70 -17.66 1.70 1.11
N HIS A 71 -17.94 0.84 2.11
CA HIS A 71 -16.98 0.57 3.19
C HIS A 71 -15.71 -0.11 2.68
N LEU A 72 -15.84 -1.08 1.76
CA LEU A 72 -14.68 -1.73 1.15
C LEU A 72 -13.88 -0.78 0.25
N GLU A 73 -14.54 0.15 -0.45
CA GLU A 73 -13.88 1.20 -1.24
C GLU A 73 -13.09 2.15 -0.33
N HIS A 74 -13.66 2.54 0.81
CA HIS A 74 -12.96 3.34 1.80
C HIS A 74 -11.73 2.61 2.38
N LEU A 75 -11.80 1.29 2.56
CA LEU A 75 -10.66 0.46 2.98
C LEU A 75 -9.55 0.36 1.92
N THR A 76 -9.80 0.69 0.64
CA THR A 76 -8.74 0.73 -0.38
C THR A 76 -7.90 1.99 -0.35
N ASP A 77 -8.42 3.06 0.25
CA ASP A 77 -7.72 4.33 0.36
C ASP A 77 -6.96 4.34 1.71
N LEU A 78 -5.77 3.70 1.74
CA LEU A 78 -4.96 3.47 2.95
C LEU A 78 -4.36 4.74 3.59
N THR A 79 -4.67 5.92 3.05
CA THR A 79 -4.38 7.21 3.67
C THR A 79 -4.98 7.37 5.08
N PHE A 80 -5.85 6.46 5.51
CA PHE A 80 -6.41 6.42 6.86
C PHE A 80 -5.52 5.81 7.95
N LEU A 81 -4.33 5.28 7.62
CA LEU A 81 -3.40 4.70 8.59
C LEU A 81 -2.29 5.65 9.07
N GLN A 82 -2.38 6.94 8.76
CA GLN A 82 -1.56 7.96 9.42
C GLN A 82 -2.13 8.23 10.83
N PHE A 83 -1.65 7.47 11.82
CA PHE A 83 -1.74 7.83 13.23
C PHE A 83 -0.49 8.60 13.67
#